data_AF-A0A2S9K3U3-F1
#
_entry.id   AF-A0A2S9K3U3-F1
#
_cell.length_a   1.000
_cell.length_b   1.000
_cell.length_c   1.000
_cell.angle_alpha   90.00
_cell.angle_beta   90.00
_cell.angle_gamma   90.00
#
_symmetry.space_group_name_H-M   'P 1'
#
loop_
_entity.id
_entity.type
_entity.pdbx_description
1 polymer ?
#
loop_
_entity_poly.entity_id
_entity_poly.type
_entity_poly.pdbx_seq_one_letter_code
_entity_poly.pdbx_strand_id
1 'polypeptide(L)'
;MTEAANLEPHPVASDREAQLRQALLALLTPLAAQQVTAREAYSSMTRLVARLEGDVPTGARLVGLLQLFNAQRPSNLPAIPVGTAGVAQDCVAAYRRSLVRASTLGVAHPSLPADMVEGLNRWLERLLELMKDEIRRPYEAEAQQLRAQQAAELAARQQALEAERQSACETLQALESRLEQALQQAQALEQQNATQTQRLDELQSTLVRSGEENRAATERAAVLQSRLDQSAERLGQLEQSRRQAQAAGDEERRQRLLAIDAARVTERELAGEKEKRKAADALARTLEKYLDEEKARTAALQSALAEARRQPAAVAADGAKPGPSRLKPVRRSVPAAAPVRRKTLR
;
A
#
# COMPACT_ATOMS: atom_id res chain seq x y z
N MET A 1 -56.41 -6.67 -33.27
CA MET A 1 -57.24 -6.96 -34.46
C MET A 1 -58.03 -5.71 -34.77
N THR A 2 -58.24 -5.37 -36.05
CA THR A 2 -58.88 -4.10 -36.46
C THR A 2 -60.37 -4.31 -36.70
N GLU A 3 -61.21 -3.84 -35.78
CA GLU A 3 -62.67 -3.80 -35.98
C GLU A 3 -63.00 -2.64 -36.93
N ALA A 4 -63.14 -2.96 -38.22
CA ALA A 4 -63.68 -2.04 -39.20
C ALA A 4 -65.20 -1.93 -39.00
N ALA A 5 -65.65 -0.85 -38.35
CA ALA A 5 -67.07 -0.57 -38.17
C ALA A 5 -67.74 -0.25 -39.53
N ASN A 6 -68.40 -1.26 -40.11
CA ASN A 6 -69.27 -1.08 -41.27
C ASN A 6 -70.47 -0.20 -40.90
N LEU A 7 -70.39 1.09 -41.20
CA LEU A 7 -71.51 2.01 -41.15
C LEU A 7 -72.41 1.77 -42.37
N GLU A 8 -73.42 0.91 -42.22
CA GLU A 8 -74.51 0.86 -43.18
C GLU A 8 -75.27 2.20 -43.20
N PRO A 9 -75.48 2.83 -44.37
CA PRO A 9 -76.22 4.08 -44.45
C PRO A 9 -77.72 3.83 -44.20
N HIS A 10 -78.22 4.25 -43.03
CA HIS A 10 -79.65 4.14 -42.71
C HIS A 10 -80.54 4.74 -43.82
N PRO A 11 -81.53 3.99 -44.36
CA PRO A 11 -82.36 4.44 -45.49
C PRO A 11 -83.21 5.69 -45.18
N VAL A 12 -83.45 5.97 -43.90
CA VAL A 12 -84.16 7.17 -43.43
C VAL A 12 -83.42 8.47 -43.81
N ALA A 13 -82.10 8.43 -44.02
CA ALA A 13 -81.31 9.60 -44.39
C ALA A 13 -81.56 10.03 -45.86
N SER A 14 -81.59 9.05 -46.78
CA SER A 14 -81.88 9.30 -48.21
C SER A 14 -83.27 9.89 -48.42
N ASP A 15 -84.27 9.40 -47.69
CA ASP A 15 -85.66 9.88 -47.81
C ASP A 15 -85.79 11.33 -47.35
N ARG A 16 -85.15 11.71 -46.23
CA ARG A 16 -85.14 13.10 -45.74
C ARG A 16 -84.43 14.05 -46.69
N GLU A 17 -83.31 13.64 -47.29
CA GLU A 17 -82.65 14.46 -48.31
C GLU A 17 -83.49 14.58 -49.60
N ALA A 18 -84.16 13.52 -50.04
CA ALA A 18 -85.05 13.55 -51.19
C ALA A 18 -86.24 14.50 -50.96
N GLN A 19 -86.89 14.40 -49.80
CA GLN A 19 -87.96 15.30 -49.36
C GLN A 19 -87.50 16.76 -49.28
N LEU A 20 -86.32 17.02 -48.70
CA LEU A 20 -85.74 18.35 -48.62
C LEU A 20 -85.47 18.95 -50.01
N ARG A 21 -84.89 18.18 -50.93
CA ARG A 21 -84.62 18.60 -52.31
C ARG A 21 -85.93 18.88 -53.07
N GLN A 22 -86.94 18.01 -52.94
CA GLN A 22 -88.24 18.18 -53.59
C GLN A 22 -88.99 19.42 -53.05
N ALA A 23 -88.98 19.64 -51.73
CA ALA A 23 -89.59 20.81 -51.10
C ALA A 23 -88.85 22.11 -51.47
N LEU A 24 -87.52 22.09 -51.56
CA LEU A 24 -86.72 23.23 -52.03
C LEU A 24 -86.98 23.55 -53.50
N LEU A 25 -87.10 22.55 -54.38
CA LEU A 25 -87.49 22.75 -55.77
C LEU A 25 -88.88 23.41 -55.87
N ALA A 26 -89.86 22.91 -55.11
CA ALA A 26 -91.21 23.47 -55.08
C ALA A 26 -91.25 24.93 -54.58
N LEU A 27 -90.41 25.28 -53.60
CA LEU A 27 -90.33 26.63 -53.03
C LEU A 27 -89.52 27.61 -53.90
N LEU A 28 -88.40 27.17 -54.49
CA LEU A 28 -87.47 28.05 -55.21
C LEU A 28 -87.84 28.24 -56.69
N THR A 29 -88.54 27.30 -57.32
CA THR A 29 -89.02 27.44 -58.72
C THR A 29 -89.86 28.71 -58.96
N PRO A 30 -90.92 29.01 -58.17
CA PRO A 30 -91.69 30.25 -58.36
C PRO A 30 -90.89 31.51 -58.01
N LEU A 31 -90.00 31.46 -57.01
CA LEU A 31 -89.15 32.59 -56.62
C LEU A 31 -88.10 32.92 -57.70
N ALA A 32 -87.57 31.90 -58.39
CA ALA A 32 -86.69 32.08 -59.55
C ALA A 32 -87.44 32.78 -60.70
N ALA A 33 -88.65 32.34 -61.03
CA ALA A 33 -89.49 32.98 -62.05
C ALA A 33 -89.80 34.46 -61.74
N GLN A 34 -89.85 34.83 -60.45
CA GLN A 34 -90.07 36.19 -59.96
C GLN A 34 -88.78 37.04 -59.81
N GLN A 35 -87.60 36.51 -60.16
CA GLN A 35 -86.29 37.18 -60.04
C GLN A 35 -85.97 37.70 -58.62
N VAL A 36 -86.39 36.93 -57.61
CA VAL A 36 -86.30 37.27 -56.18
C VAL A 36 -84.85 37.40 -55.68
N THR A 37 -84.61 38.29 -54.70
CA THR A 37 -83.26 38.54 -54.18
C THR A 37 -82.73 37.39 -53.33
N ALA A 38 -81.39 37.33 -53.20
CA ALA A 38 -80.70 36.37 -52.34
C ALA A 38 -81.26 36.33 -50.90
N ARG A 39 -81.57 37.50 -50.34
CA ARG A 39 -82.07 37.65 -48.96
C ARG A 39 -83.46 37.05 -48.78
N GLU A 40 -84.34 37.29 -49.74
CA GLU A 40 -85.72 36.76 -49.73
C GLU A 40 -85.72 35.25 -49.93
N ALA A 41 -84.91 34.75 -50.86
CA ALA A 41 -84.67 33.31 -51.06
C ALA A 41 -84.14 32.63 -49.79
N TYR A 42 -83.06 33.15 -49.19
CA TYR A 42 -82.53 32.62 -47.92
C TYR A 42 -83.56 32.69 -46.78
N SER A 43 -84.33 33.78 -46.66
CA SER A 43 -85.36 33.90 -45.61
C SER A 43 -86.49 32.87 -45.76
N SER A 44 -86.84 32.52 -47.00
CA SER A 44 -87.88 31.53 -47.32
C SER A 44 -87.36 30.11 -47.10
N MET A 45 -86.14 29.82 -47.57
CA MET A 45 -85.44 28.56 -47.32
C MET A 45 -85.22 28.30 -45.82
N THR A 46 -84.81 29.30 -45.03
CA THR A 46 -84.53 29.14 -43.59
C THR A 46 -85.71 28.49 -42.85
N ARG A 47 -86.93 28.92 -43.16
CA ARG A 47 -88.17 28.39 -42.55
C ARG A 47 -88.52 26.98 -43.02
N LEU A 48 -88.21 26.64 -44.27
CA LEU A 48 -88.48 25.31 -44.84
C LEU A 48 -87.46 24.30 -44.31
N VAL A 49 -86.17 24.62 -44.40
CA VAL A 49 -85.06 23.77 -44.00
C VAL A 49 -85.15 23.46 -42.50
N ALA A 50 -85.39 24.46 -41.65
CA ALA A 50 -85.54 24.23 -40.20
C ALA A 50 -86.73 23.33 -39.81
N ARG A 51 -87.78 23.26 -40.65
CA ARG A 51 -88.92 22.35 -40.43
C ARG A 51 -88.65 20.90 -40.85
N LEU A 52 -87.68 20.67 -41.75
CA LEU A 52 -87.38 19.35 -42.33
C LEU A 52 -86.10 18.74 -41.75
N GLU A 53 -85.09 19.55 -41.43
CA GLU A 53 -83.86 19.11 -40.74
C GLU A 53 -84.02 19.05 -39.22
N GLY A 54 -84.99 19.77 -38.64
CA GLY A 54 -85.31 19.77 -37.21
C GLY A 54 -84.45 20.70 -36.33
N ASP A 55 -83.39 21.28 -36.88
CA ASP A 55 -82.56 22.33 -36.26
C ASP A 55 -82.49 23.57 -37.18
N VAL A 56 -82.09 24.72 -36.63
CA VAL A 56 -81.99 25.98 -37.36
C VAL A 56 -80.68 26.02 -38.17
N PRO A 57 -80.75 25.93 -39.52
CA PRO A 57 -79.59 25.72 -40.38
C PRO A 57 -78.56 26.86 -40.29
N THR A 58 -77.32 26.55 -40.62
CA THR A 58 -76.25 27.54 -40.75
C THR A 58 -76.38 28.34 -42.06
N GLY A 59 -75.88 29.58 -42.09
CA GLY A 59 -75.83 30.37 -43.31
C GLY A 59 -75.11 29.65 -44.46
N ALA A 60 -74.06 28.88 -44.15
CA ALA A 60 -73.35 28.06 -45.14
C ALA A 60 -74.22 26.93 -45.74
N ARG A 61 -75.03 26.24 -44.92
CA ARG A 61 -76.00 25.22 -45.40
C ARG A 61 -77.00 25.85 -46.38
N LEU A 62 -77.51 27.04 -46.09
CA LEU A 62 -78.44 27.75 -46.97
C LEU A 62 -77.79 28.20 -48.29
N VAL A 63 -76.56 28.72 -48.26
CA VAL A 63 -75.80 29.06 -49.49
C VAL A 63 -75.60 27.82 -50.36
N GLY A 64 -75.16 26.71 -49.76
CA GLY A 64 -74.95 25.44 -50.48
C GLY A 64 -76.23 24.88 -51.09
N LEU A 65 -77.36 24.91 -50.36
CA LEU A 65 -78.66 24.48 -50.89
C LEU A 65 -79.16 25.36 -52.05
N LEU A 66 -78.89 26.67 -52.02
CA LEU A 66 -79.25 27.58 -53.12
C LEU A 66 -78.35 27.38 -54.34
N GLN A 67 -77.06 27.09 -54.13
CA GLN A 67 -76.12 26.71 -55.20
C GLN A 67 -76.53 25.38 -55.86
N LEU A 68 -76.92 24.38 -55.06
CA LEU A 68 -77.43 23.09 -55.56
C LEU A 68 -78.72 23.27 -56.38
N PHE A 69 -79.68 24.08 -55.91
CA PHE A 69 -80.85 24.45 -56.70
C PHE A 69 -80.45 25.12 -58.03
N ASN A 70 -79.56 26.13 -57.98
CA ASN A 70 -79.12 26.83 -59.18
C ASN A 70 -78.40 25.93 -60.20
N ALA A 71 -77.74 24.86 -59.74
CA ALA A 71 -77.08 23.85 -60.59
C ALA A 71 -78.06 22.79 -61.13
N GLN A 72 -79.19 22.55 -60.46
CA GLN A 72 -80.19 21.53 -60.83
C GLN A 72 -81.48 22.10 -61.43
N ARG A 73 -81.58 23.43 -61.57
CA ARG A 73 -82.78 24.10 -62.09
C ARG A 73 -83.05 23.77 -63.57
N PRO A 74 -84.32 23.70 -63.99
CA PRO A 74 -84.70 23.69 -65.41
C PRO A 74 -84.04 24.84 -66.18
N SER A 75 -83.60 24.57 -67.41
CA SER A 75 -82.97 25.53 -68.35
C SER A 75 -83.78 26.80 -68.60
N ASN A 76 -85.09 26.73 -68.38
CA ASN A 76 -86.06 27.77 -68.72
C ASN A 76 -86.24 28.81 -67.59
N LEU A 77 -85.47 28.69 -66.49
CA LEU A 77 -85.55 29.57 -65.32
C LEU A 77 -84.24 30.35 -65.10
N PRO A 78 -84.30 31.64 -64.75
CA PRO A 78 -83.11 32.42 -64.41
C PRO A 78 -82.48 31.89 -63.11
N ALA A 79 -81.20 32.19 -62.90
CA ALA A 79 -80.53 31.89 -61.64
C ALA A 79 -81.00 32.84 -60.55
N ILE A 80 -81.26 32.33 -59.34
CA ILE A 80 -81.42 33.19 -58.16
C ILE A 80 -80.01 33.69 -57.77
N PRO A 81 -79.77 34.99 -57.53
CA PRO A 81 -78.46 35.48 -57.14
C PRO A 81 -78.01 34.86 -55.81
N VAL A 82 -76.81 34.27 -55.80
CA VAL A 82 -76.22 33.67 -54.59
C VAL A 82 -75.53 34.77 -53.78
N GLY A 83 -76.17 35.23 -52.71
CA GLY A 83 -75.59 36.20 -51.77
C GLY A 83 -74.52 35.58 -50.86
N THR A 84 -73.72 36.41 -50.20
CA THR A 84 -72.66 35.95 -49.29
C THR A 84 -73.21 35.18 -48.08
N ALA A 85 -72.37 34.36 -47.45
CA ALA A 85 -72.73 33.62 -46.25
C ALA A 85 -73.17 34.53 -45.08
N GLY A 86 -72.72 35.79 -45.04
CA GLY A 86 -73.20 36.80 -44.09
C GLY A 86 -74.69 37.09 -44.27
N VAL A 87 -75.16 37.34 -45.50
CA VAL A 87 -76.58 37.61 -45.78
C VAL A 87 -77.46 36.40 -45.44
N ALA A 88 -76.96 35.18 -45.67
CA ALA A 88 -77.64 33.95 -45.23
C ALA A 88 -77.69 33.84 -43.69
N GLN A 89 -76.56 34.12 -43.02
CA GLN A 89 -76.46 34.09 -41.55
C GLN A 89 -77.32 35.16 -40.88
N ASP A 90 -77.51 36.33 -41.50
CA ASP A 90 -78.45 37.36 -41.03
C ASP A 90 -79.91 36.91 -41.13
N CYS A 91 -80.27 36.17 -42.19
CA CYS A 91 -81.59 35.55 -42.31
C CYS A 91 -81.81 34.48 -41.23
N VAL A 92 -80.79 33.65 -40.97
CA VAL A 92 -80.76 32.68 -39.86
C VAL A 92 -80.91 33.38 -38.51
N ALA A 93 -80.15 34.44 -38.25
CA ALA A 93 -80.23 35.20 -37.01
C ALA A 93 -81.58 35.93 -36.85
N ALA A 94 -82.16 36.44 -37.93
CA ALA A 94 -83.51 37.00 -37.93
C ALA A 94 -84.57 35.93 -37.61
N TYR A 95 -84.42 34.72 -38.15
CA TYR A 95 -85.31 33.59 -37.85
C TYR A 95 -85.14 33.08 -36.40
N ARG A 96 -83.91 32.95 -35.88
CA ARG A 96 -83.64 32.64 -34.46
C ARG A 96 -84.28 33.69 -33.53
N ARG A 97 -84.13 34.98 -33.84
CA ARG A 97 -84.84 36.08 -33.14
C ARG A 97 -86.36 36.07 -33.33
N SER A 98 -86.89 35.39 -34.36
CA SER A 98 -88.33 35.18 -34.54
C SER A 98 -88.84 33.99 -33.72
N LEU A 99 -88.07 32.90 -33.63
CA LEU A 99 -88.38 31.74 -32.79
C LEU A 99 -88.37 32.10 -31.31
N VAL A 100 -87.32 32.80 -30.83
CA VAL A 100 -87.25 33.26 -29.42
C VAL A 100 -88.44 34.15 -29.07
N ARG A 101 -88.83 35.06 -29.97
CA ARG A 101 -90.03 35.90 -29.77
C ARG A 101 -91.34 35.10 -29.80
N ALA A 102 -91.45 34.07 -30.63
CA ALA A 102 -92.60 33.17 -30.62
C ALA A 102 -92.68 32.38 -29.29
N SER A 103 -91.56 31.86 -28.79
CA SER A 103 -91.54 31.17 -27.49
C SER A 103 -91.86 32.07 -26.29
N THR A 104 -91.60 33.38 -26.37
CA THR A 104 -92.00 34.36 -25.32
C THR A 104 -93.40 34.92 -25.48
N LEU A 105 -94.08 34.68 -26.60
CA LEU A 105 -95.46 35.12 -26.86
C LEU A 105 -96.48 33.97 -26.77
N GLY A 106 -96.01 32.74 -26.61
CA GLY A 106 -96.85 31.54 -26.54
C GLY A 106 -97.47 31.12 -27.87
N VAL A 107 -98.25 30.05 -27.83
CA VAL A 107 -99.05 29.56 -28.95
C VAL A 107 -100.33 30.38 -29.04
N ALA A 108 -100.39 31.36 -29.94
CA ALA A 108 -101.62 32.08 -30.25
C ALA A 108 -102.45 31.32 -31.31
N HIS A 109 -103.69 30.97 -31.00
CA HIS A 109 -104.61 30.32 -31.95
C HIS A 109 -105.88 31.18 -32.15
N PRO A 110 -106.21 31.64 -33.38
CA PRO A 110 -107.25 32.65 -33.61
C PRO A 110 -108.70 32.15 -33.41
N SER A 111 -108.89 30.87 -33.11
CA SER A 111 -110.20 30.25 -32.90
C SER A 111 -110.36 29.57 -31.53
N LEU A 112 -109.46 29.82 -30.56
CA LEU A 112 -109.55 29.29 -29.20
C LEU A 112 -109.80 30.43 -28.19
N PRO A 113 -110.57 30.19 -27.11
CA PRO A 113 -110.70 31.14 -26.00
C PRO A 113 -109.36 31.45 -25.34
N ALA A 114 -109.18 32.68 -24.86
CA ALA A 114 -107.95 33.12 -24.19
C ALA A 114 -107.54 32.21 -23.03
N ASP A 115 -108.49 31.82 -22.18
CA ASP A 115 -108.26 30.96 -21.01
C ASP A 115 -107.67 29.58 -21.39
N MET A 116 -108.11 29.02 -22.53
CA MET A 116 -107.57 27.76 -23.06
C MET A 116 -106.17 27.94 -23.64
N VAL A 117 -105.91 29.08 -24.27
CA VAL A 117 -104.58 29.44 -24.78
C VAL A 117 -103.60 29.65 -23.62
N GLU A 118 -103.99 30.34 -22.55
CA GLU A 118 -103.19 30.47 -21.33
C GLU A 118 -102.94 29.11 -20.66
N GLY A 119 -103.96 28.27 -20.53
CA GLY A 119 -103.84 26.93 -19.97
C GLY A 119 -102.85 26.05 -20.75
N LEU A 120 -102.92 26.09 -22.08
CA LEU A 120 -102.00 25.37 -22.97
C LEU A 120 -100.57 25.92 -22.88
N ASN A 121 -100.38 27.24 -22.82
CA ASN A 121 -99.06 27.85 -22.65
C ASN A 121 -98.43 27.50 -21.30
N ARG A 122 -99.18 27.60 -20.19
CA ARG A 122 -98.71 27.17 -18.85
C ARG A 122 -98.34 25.68 -18.79
N TRP A 123 -99.07 24.83 -19.53
CA TRP A 123 -98.74 23.41 -19.65
C TRP A 123 -97.45 23.18 -20.45
N LEU A 124 -97.25 23.89 -21.57
CA LEU A 124 -96.01 23.84 -22.35
C LEU A 124 -94.81 24.38 -21.58
N GLU A 125 -94.96 25.47 -20.83
CA GLU A 125 -93.91 26.02 -19.95
C GLU A 125 -93.46 24.98 -18.93
N ARG A 126 -94.41 24.35 -18.23
CA ARG A 126 -94.12 23.30 -17.24
C ARG A 126 -93.50 22.05 -17.86
N LEU A 127 -93.92 21.67 -19.07
CA LEU A 127 -93.29 20.57 -19.83
C LEU A 127 -91.83 20.92 -20.20
N LEU A 128 -91.58 22.16 -20.63
CA LEU A 128 -90.22 22.64 -20.95
C LEU A 128 -89.33 22.76 -19.70
N GLU A 129 -89.88 23.01 -18.52
CA GLU A 129 -89.12 22.95 -17.26
C GLU A 129 -88.76 21.51 -16.87
N LEU A 130 -89.74 20.60 -16.89
CA LEU A 130 -89.50 19.18 -16.62
C LEU A 130 -88.43 18.59 -17.57
N MET A 131 -88.53 18.85 -18.88
CA MET A 131 -87.53 18.40 -19.85
C MET A 131 -86.13 19.01 -19.60
N LYS A 132 -86.02 20.27 -19.16
CA LYS A 132 -84.71 20.87 -18.83
C LYS A 132 -84.08 20.18 -17.63
N ASP A 133 -84.86 19.86 -16.61
CA ASP A 133 -84.35 19.24 -15.38
C ASP A 133 -84.04 17.74 -15.58
N GLU A 134 -84.82 17.03 -16.39
CA GLU A 134 -84.49 15.66 -16.84
C GLU A 134 -83.18 15.63 -17.66
N ILE A 135 -82.94 16.61 -18.53
CA ILE A 135 -81.69 16.72 -19.30
C ILE A 135 -80.50 17.13 -18.40
N ARG A 136 -80.71 17.98 -17.38
CA ARG A 136 -79.63 18.45 -16.48
C ARG A 136 -79.12 17.40 -15.51
N ARG A 137 -80.04 16.65 -14.87
CA ARG A 137 -79.72 15.68 -13.81
C ARG A 137 -78.58 14.70 -14.14
N PRO A 138 -78.51 14.05 -15.32
CA PRO A 138 -77.38 13.17 -15.63
C PRO A 138 -76.05 13.93 -15.66
N TYR A 139 -75.96 15.08 -16.34
CA TYR A 139 -74.73 15.88 -16.39
C TYR A 139 -74.32 16.44 -15.03
N GLU A 140 -75.28 16.79 -14.16
CA GLU A 140 -75.00 17.22 -12.79
C GLU A 140 -74.47 16.06 -11.92
N ALA A 141 -75.02 14.85 -12.08
CA ALA A 141 -74.53 13.65 -11.40
C ALA A 141 -73.14 13.24 -11.90
N GLU A 142 -72.90 13.24 -13.21
CA GLU A 142 -71.58 13.01 -13.83
C GLU A 142 -70.56 14.04 -13.34
N ALA A 143 -70.91 15.33 -13.31
CA ALA A 143 -70.03 16.38 -12.82
C ALA A 143 -69.71 16.24 -11.32
N GLN A 144 -70.63 15.72 -10.51
CA GLN A 144 -70.38 15.40 -9.10
C GLN A 144 -69.46 14.17 -8.96
N GLN A 145 -69.70 13.11 -9.75
CA GLN A 145 -68.85 11.90 -9.77
C GLN A 145 -67.42 12.22 -10.20
N LEU A 146 -67.24 13.00 -11.28
CA LEU A 146 -65.92 13.42 -11.76
C LEU A 146 -65.16 14.26 -10.72
N ARG A 147 -65.85 15.15 -9.99
CA ARG A 147 -65.23 15.91 -8.87
C ARG A 147 -64.83 15.00 -7.71
N ALA A 148 -65.65 14.01 -7.38
CA ALA A 148 -65.33 13.04 -6.33
C ALA A 148 -64.15 12.13 -6.72
N GLN A 149 -64.09 11.69 -7.98
CA GLN A 149 -62.95 10.95 -8.54
C GLN A 149 -61.67 11.78 -8.52
N GLN A 150 -61.71 13.04 -8.96
CA GLN A 150 -60.57 13.95 -8.89
C GLN A 150 -60.10 14.20 -7.45
N ALA A 151 -61.01 14.37 -6.51
CA ALA A 151 -60.66 14.50 -5.08
C ALA A 151 -60.00 13.22 -4.53
N ALA A 152 -60.49 12.04 -4.90
CA ALA A 152 -59.90 10.76 -4.52
C ALA A 152 -58.52 10.54 -5.16
N GLU A 153 -58.32 10.88 -6.44
CA GLU A 153 -57.01 10.85 -7.09
C GLU A 153 -56.00 11.78 -6.41
N LEU A 154 -56.42 13.00 -6.04
CA LEU A 154 -55.55 13.96 -5.36
C LEU A 154 -55.17 13.48 -3.95
N ALA A 155 -56.10 12.91 -3.19
CA ALA A 155 -55.84 12.32 -1.89
C ALA A 155 -54.89 11.11 -2.00
N ALA A 156 -55.10 10.22 -2.96
CA ALA A 156 -54.22 9.07 -3.20
C ALA A 156 -52.80 9.50 -3.62
N ARG A 157 -52.67 10.54 -4.46
CA ARG A 157 -51.37 11.12 -4.83
C ARG A 157 -50.67 11.79 -3.64
N GLN A 158 -51.40 12.46 -2.74
CA GLN A 158 -50.85 13.01 -1.51
C GLN A 158 -50.31 11.91 -0.59
N GLN A 159 -51.08 10.85 -0.36
CA GLN A 159 -50.66 9.70 0.45
C GLN A 159 -49.44 8.97 -0.15
N ALA A 160 -49.37 8.81 -1.47
CA ALA A 160 -48.21 8.24 -2.14
C ALA A 160 -46.94 9.10 -1.94
N LEU A 161 -47.04 10.42 -2.15
CA LEU A 161 -45.93 11.37 -1.93
C LEU A 161 -45.51 11.45 -0.46
N GLU A 162 -46.43 11.24 0.49
CA GLU A 162 -46.13 11.17 1.92
C GLU A 162 -45.38 9.87 2.28
N ALA A 163 -45.76 8.72 1.71
CA ALA A 163 -45.05 7.46 1.89
C ALA A 163 -43.65 7.47 1.22
N GLU A 164 -43.51 8.09 0.04
CA GLU A 164 -42.21 8.33 -0.60
C GLU A 164 -41.31 9.22 0.27
N ARG A 165 -41.87 10.28 0.89
CA ARG A 165 -41.13 11.13 1.83
C ARG A 165 -40.73 10.40 3.11
N GLN A 166 -41.61 9.58 3.67
CA GLN A 166 -41.32 8.81 4.89
C GLN A 166 -40.18 7.82 4.64
N SER A 167 -40.29 7.00 3.58
CA SER A 167 -39.23 6.06 3.19
C SER A 167 -37.91 6.75 2.78
N ALA A 168 -37.96 7.95 2.18
CA ALA A 168 -36.77 8.77 1.96
C ALA A 168 -36.12 9.24 3.28
N CYS A 169 -36.91 9.67 4.27
CA CYS A 169 -36.40 10.05 5.59
C CYS A 169 -35.80 8.85 6.35
N GLU A 170 -36.47 7.69 6.33
CA GLU A 170 -35.98 6.45 6.95
C GLU A 170 -34.67 5.97 6.32
N THR A 171 -34.56 6.02 4.99
CA THR A 171 -33.32 5.65 4.28
C THR A 171 -32.19 6.65 4.52
N LEU A 172 -32.47 7.95 4.65
CA LEU A 172 -31.48 8.94 5.08
C LEU A 172 -30.98 8.68 6.50
N GLN A 173 -31.87 8.48 7.48
CA GLN A 173 -31.49 8.17 8.86
C GLN A 173 -30.68 6.86 8.97
N ALA A 174 -31.02 5.85 8.16
CA ALA A 174 -30.26 4.61 8.05
C ALA A 174 -28.89 4.77 7.37
N LEU A 175 -28.66 5.82 6.58
CA LEU A 175 -27.36 6.17 6.02
C LEU A 175 -26.54 7.06 6.96
N GLU A 176 -27.16 8.02 7.63
CA GLU A 176 -26.55 8.88 8.64
C GLU A 176 -25.97 8.05 9.80
N SER A 177 -26.78 7.17 10.39
CA SER A 177 -26.34 6.27 11.47
C SER A 177 -25.24 5.28 11.04
N ARG A 178 -25.21 4.85 9.77
CA ARG A 178 -24.09 4.07 9.21
C ARG A 178 -22.83 4.90 9.03
N LEU A 179 -22.96 6.16 8.63
CA LEU A 179 -21.85 7.09 8.49
C LEU A 179 -21.25 7.45 9.85
N GLU A 180 -22.07 7.67 10.87
CA GLU A 180 -21.63 7.86 12.26
C GLU A 180 -20.85 6.63 12.77
N GLN A 181 -21.36 5.42 12.55
CA GLN A 181 -20.66 4.17 12.89
C GLN A 181 -19.33 4.03 12.14
N ALA A 182 -19.28 4.38 10.85
CA ALA A 182 -18.06 4.35 10.06
C ALA A 182 -17.01 5.37 10.56
N LEU A 183 -17.44 6.58 10.95
CA LEU A 183 -16.57 7.59 11.55
C LEU A 183 -16.01 7.14 12.91
N GLN A 184 -16.86 6.53 13.76
CA GLN A 184 -16.41 5.96 15.05
C GLN A 184 -15.40 4.81 14.85
N GLN A 185 -15.63 3.95 13.86
CA GLN A 185 -14.68 2.88 13.49
C GLN A 185 -13.37 3.45 12.94
N ALA A 186 -13.41 4.49 12.10
CA ALA A 186 -12.22 5.15 11.58
C ALA A 186 -11.39 5.77 12.72
N GLN A 187 -12.02 6.52 13.64
CA GLN A 187 -11.35 7.11 14.81
C GLN A 187 -10.74 6.04 15.73
N ALA A 188 -11.42 4.91 15.93
CA ALA A 188 -10.87 3.79 16.71
C ALA A 188 -9.64 3.16 16.04
N LEU A 189 -9.63 3.05 14.70
CA LEU A 189 -8.47 2.56 13.93
C LEU A 189 -7.33 3.58 13.91
N GLU A 190 -7.60 4.88 13.82
CA GLU A 190 -6.60 5.95 13.95
C GLU A 190 -5.93 5.93 15.33
N GLN A 191 -6.70 5.78 16.41
CA GLN A 191 -6.17 5.62 17.76
C GLN A 191 -5.33 4.35 17.89
N GLN A 192 -5.77 3.22 17.34
CA GLN A 192 -4.99 1.98 17.33
C GLN A 192 -3.66 2.16 16.58
N ASN A 193 -3.69 2.76 15.38
CA ASN A 193 -2.49 3.06 14.61
C ASN A 193 -1.53 3.99 15.37
N ALA A 194 -2.03 5.03 16.04
CA ALA A 194 -1.21 5.92 16.87
C ALA A 194 -0.55 5.20 18.06
N THR A 195 -1.23 4.24 18.70
CA THR A 195 -0.59 3.41 19.74
C THR A 195 0.40 2.39 19.16
N GLN A 196 0.22 1.96 17.91
CA GLN A 196 1.16 1.08 17.23
C GLN A 196 2.44 1.81 16.79
N THR A 197 2.34 3.04 16.26
CA THR A 197 3.52 3.84 15.93
C THR A 197 4.33 4.19 17.19
N GLN A 198 3.68 4.61 18.28
CA GLN A 198 4.35 4.82 19.57
C GLN A 198 5.13 3.58 20.04
N ARG A 199 4.54 2.38 19.96
CA ARG A 199 5.23 1.13 20.28
C ARG A 199 6.40 0.81 19.34
N LEU A 200 6.30 1.15 18.05
CA LEU A 200 7.40 1.00 17.09
C LEU A 200 8.55 1.96 17.40
N ASP A 201 8.26 3.19 17.83
CA ASP A 201 9.27 4.18 18.24
C ASP A 201 9.95 3.76 19.55
N GLU A 202 9.19 3.25 20.53
CA GLU A 202 9.71 2.63 21.76
C GLU A 202 10.65 1.46 21.43
N LEU A 203 10.23 0.52 20.58
CA LEU A 203 11.03 -0.64 20.15
C LEU A 203 12.28 -0.24 19.35
N GLN A 204 12.19 0.79 18.51
CA GLN A 204 13.37 1.35 17.84
C GLN A 204 14.35 1.96 18.86
N SER A 205 13.85 2.68 19.88
CA SER A 205 14.71 3.26 20.91
C SER A 205 15.43 2.21 21.76
N THR A 206 14.78 1.07 22.07
CA THR A 206 15.43 -0.04 22.80
C THR A 206 16.38 -0.85 21.91
N LEU A 207 16.10 -0.98 20.61
CA LEU A 207 17.02 -1.57 19.64
C LEU A 207 18.29 -0.72 19.46
N VAL A 208 18.17 0.61 19.39
CA VAL A 208 19.34 1.52 19.33
C VAL A 208 20.18 1.41 20.60
N ARG A 209 19.57 1.50 21.79
CA ARG A 209 20.27 1.37 23.09
C ARG A 209 20.98 0.03 23.23
N SER A 210 20.31 -1.08 22.95
CA SER A 210 20.94 -2.40 22.99
C SER A 210 22.03 -2.57 21.92
N GLY A 211 21.91 -1.91 20.77
CA GLY A 211 22.99 -1.80 19.78
C GLY A 211 24.23 -1.05 20.30
N GLU A 212 24.03 0.04 21.05
CA GLU A 212 25.09 0.81 21.71
C GLU A 212 25.74 0.03 22.87
N GLU A 213 24.94 -0.63 23.70
CA GLU A 213 25.42 -1.52 24.76
C GLU A 213 26.25 -2.68 24.21
N ASN A 214 25.82 -3.29 23.09
CA ASN A 214 26.58 -4.34 22.42
C ASN A 214 27.90 -3.82 21.83
N ARG A 215 27.95 -2.61 21.25
CA ARG A 215 29.21 -1.98 20.80
C ARG A 215 30.15 -1.73 21.98
N ALA A 216 29.65 -1.14 23.06
CA ALA A 216 30.43 -0.92 24.27
C ALA A 216 30.93 -2.25 24.90
N ALA A 217 30.17 -3.34 24.76
CA ALA A 217 30.59 -4.68 25.19
C ALA A 217 31.70 -5.26 24.29
N THR A 218 31.61 -5.14 22.96
CA THR A 218 32.66 -5.63 22.04
C THR A 218 33.95 -4.80 22.16
N GLU A 219 33.85 -3.49 22.37
CA GLU A 219 35.00 -2.62 22.68
C GLU A 219 35.70 -3.05 23.97
N ARG A 220 34.94 -3.30 25.05
CA ARG A 220 35.49 -3.83 26.32
C ARG A 220 36.14 -5.20 26.13
N ALA A 221 35.53 -6.09 25.33
CA ALA A 221 36.11 -7.39 25.01
C ALA A 221 37.43 -7.27 24.23
N ALA A 222 37.51 -6.38 23.24
CA ALA A 222 38.73 -6.12 22.48
C ALA A 222 39.86 -5.54 23.36
N VAL A 223 39.53 -4.63 24.28
CA VAL A 223 40.50 -4.09 25.27
C VAL A 223 40.97 -5.18 26.23
N LEU A 224 40.10 -6.10 26.65
CA LEU A 224 40.48 -7.24 27.49
C LEU A 224 41.37 -8.23 26.72
N GLN A 225 41.06 -8.53 25.46
CA GLN A 225 41.88 -9.39 24.61
C GLN A 225 43.28 -8.79 24.43
N SER A 226 43.40 -7.52 24.04
CA SER A 226 44.71 -6.86 23.90
C SER A 226 45.53 -6.85 25.20
N ARG A 227 44.86 -6.76 26.37
CA ARG A 227 45.54 -6.90 27.68
C ARG A 227 45.99 -8.33 27.96
N LEU A 228 45.21 -9.34 27.56
CA LEU A 228 45.62 -10.75 27.65
C LEU A 228 46.84 -11.02 26.75
N ASP A 229 46.80 -10.56 25.50
CA ASP A 229 47.90 -10.72 24.53
C ASP A 229 49.20 -10.08 25.06
N GLN A 230 49.14 -8.82 25.51
CA GLN A 230 50.26 -8.13 26.17
C GLN A 230 50.75 -8.86 27.44
N SER A 231 49.86 -9.54 28.18
CA SER A 231 50.26 -10.32 29.35
C SER A 231 50.98 -11.62 28.96
N ALA A 232 50.55 -12.27 27.87
CA ALA A 232 51.19 -13.46 27.32
C ALA A 232 52.59 -13.14 26.74
N GLU A 233 52.74 -12.00 26.04
CA GLU A 233 54.05 -11.50 25.59
C GLU A 233 55.00 -11.28 26.77
N ARG A 234 54.55 -10.60 27.83
CA ARG A 234 55.35 -10.36 29.05
C ARG A 234 55.71 -11.65 29.77
N LEU A 235 54.80 -12.62 29.85
CA LEU A 235 55.08 -13.95 30.40
C LEU A 235 56.13 -14.68 29.56
N GLY A 236 56.03 -14.63 28.23
CA GLY A 236 57.02 -15.19 27.31
C GLY A 236 58.42 -14.55 27.49
N GLN A 237 58.50 -13.23 27.64
CA GLN A 237 59.74 -12.51 27.94
C GLN A 237 60.33 -12.92 29.30
N LEU A 238 59.49 -13.05 30.34
CA LEU A 238 59.91 -13.50 31.67
C LEU A 238 60.36 -14.96 31.70
N GLU A 239 59.73 -15.84 30.90
CA GLU A 239 60.22 -17.21 30.71
C GLU A 239 61.58 -17.25 29.99
N GLN A 240 61.77 -16.44 28.95
CA GLN A 240 63.03 -16.34 28.23
C GLN A 240 64.16 -15.83 29.15
N SER A 241 63.92 -14.76 29.90
CA SER A 241 64.92 -14.22 30.83
C SER A 241 65.21 -15.17 31.99
N ARG A 242 64.21 -15.91 32.49
CA ARG A 242 64.41 -17.01 33.45
C ARG A 242 65.29 -18.12 32.88
N ARG A 243 65.04 -18.57 31.66
CA ARG A 243 65.85 -19.61 30.99
C ARG A 243 67.31 -19.13 30.78
N GLN A 244 67.49 -17.86 30.40
CA GLN A 244 68.81 -17.23 30.27
C GLN A 244 69.54 -17.15 31.62
N ALA A 245 68.86 -16.71 32.70
CA ALA A 245 69.43 -16.64 34.04
C ALA A 245 69.79 -18.02 34.60
N GLN A 246 68.99 -19.05 34.29
CA GLN A 246 69.31 -20.45 34.63
C GLN A 246 70.56 -20.93 33.87
N ALA A 247 70.64 -20.69 32.55
CA ALA A 247 71.81 -21.05 31.75
C ALA A 247 73.09 -20.34 32.24
N ALA A 248 73.03 -19.03 32.49
CA ALA A 248 74.14 -18.26 33.04
C ALA A 248 74.57 -18.76 34.42
N GLY A 249 73.62 -19.09 35.30
CA GLY A 249 73.90 -19.69 36.61
C GLY A 249 74.58 -21.06 36.52
N ASP A 250 74.21 -21.89 35.54
CA ASP A 250 74.87 -23.18 35.28
C ASP A 250 76.24 -23.03 34.58
N GLU A 251 76.43 -21.99 33.77
CA GLU A 251 77.74 -21.62 33.23
C GLU A 251 78.67 -21.10 34.32
N GLU A 252 78.21 -20.23 35.23
CA GLU A 252 78.94 -19.83 36.42
C GLU A 252 79.32 -21.03 37.30
N ARG A 253 78.39 -21.98 37.52
CA ARG A 253 78.69 -23.22 38.26
C ARG A 253 79.80 -24.03 37.58
N ARG A 254 79.75 -24.19 36.25
CA ARG A 254 80.81 -24.86 35.47
C ARG A 254 82.14 -24.13 35.58
N GLN A 255 82.16 -22.80 35.44
CA GLN A 255 83.37 -21.99 35.58
C GLN A 255 83.98 -22.10 36.99
N ARG A 256 83.15 -22.03 38.04
CA ARG A 256 83.58 -22.22 39.44
C ARG A 256 84.18 -23.61 39.68
N LEU A 257 83.59 -24.67 39.11
CA LEU A 257 84.15 -26.03 39.17
C LEU A 257 85.50 -26.13 38.44
N LEU A 258 85.60 -25.60 37.23
CA LEU A 258 86.84 -25.55 36.46
C LEU A 258 87.94 -24.75 37.20
N ALA A 259 87.59 -23.65 37.87
CA ALA A 259 88.52 -22.87 38.69
C ALA A 259 89.00 -23.65 39.94
N ILE A 260 88.12 -24.42 40.59
CA ILE A 260 88.48 -25.30 41.70
C ILE A 260 89.42 -26.42 41.24
N ASP A 261 89.16 -27.04 40.08
CA ASP A 261 90.02 -28.09 39.55
C ASP A 261 91.35 -27.56 39.02
N ALA A 262 91.38 -26.35 38.45
CA ALA A 262 92.63 -25.65 38.12
C ALA A 262 93.45 -25.33 39.38
N ALA A 263 92.82 -24.85 40.46
CA ALA A 263 93.48 -24.61 41.74
C ALA A 263 94.05 -25.91 42.35
N ARG A 264 93.31 -27.03 42.26
CA ARG A 264 93.80 -28.36 42.67
C ARG A 264 95.00 -28.83 41.85
N VAL A 265 95.10 -28.44 40.58
CA VAL A 265 96.29 -28.72 39.75
C VAL A 265 97.47 -27.88 40.22
N THR A 266 97.30 -26.56 40.40
CA THR A 266 98.42 -25.70 40.85
C THR A 266 98.86 -26.02 42.28
N GLU A 267 97.98 -26.46 43.17
CA GLU A 267 98.33 -27.01 44.49
C GLU A 267 99.23 -28.25 44.39
N ARG A 268 98.93 -29.17 43.45
CA ARG A 268 99.77 -30.37 43.19
C ARG A 268 101.10 -30.01 42.56
N GLU A 269 101.12 -29.05 41.63
CA GLU A 269 102.35 -28.54 41.02
C GLU A 269 103.24 -27.86 42.06
N LEU A 270 102.67 -27.02 42.94
CA LEU A 270 103.37 -26.40 44.06
C LEU A 270 103.83 -27.42 45.11
N ALA A 271 103.09 -28.52 45.32
CA ALA A 271 103.56 -29.64 46.15
C ALA A 271 104.77 -30.33 45.51
N GLY A 272 104.70 -30.66 44.22
CA GLY A 272 105.81 -31.23 43.46
C GLY A 272 107.02 -30.29 43.36
N GLU A 273 106.81 -28.98 43.31
CA GLU A 273 107.90 -28.00 43.44
C GLU A 273 108.50 -27.99 44.84
N LYS A 274 107.70 -28.04 45.91
CA LYS A 274 108.21 -28.14 47.29
C LYS A 274 109.03 -29.42 47.48
N GLU A 275 108.65 -30.53 46.83
CA GLU A 275 109.43 -31.77 46.82
C GLU A 275 110.72 -31.64 46.00
N LYS A 276 110.68 -31.04 44.81
CA LYS A 276 111.89 -30.72 44.02
C LYS A 276 112.86 -29.80 44.77
N ARG A 277 112.34 -28.79 45.49
CA ARG A 277 113.15 -27.88 46.33
C ARG A 277 113.76 -28.64 47.50
N LYS A 278 112.99 -29.44 48.25
CA LYS A 278 113.54 -30.34 49.30
C LYS A 278 114.63 -31.29 48.76
N ALA A 279 114.47 -31.82 47.55
CA ALA A 279 115.48 -32.65 46.90
C ALA A 279 116.73 -31.86 46.51
N ALA A 280 116.58 -30.62 46.02
CA ALA A 280 117.69 -29.72 45.75
C ALA A 280 118.42 -29.28 47.04
N ASP A 281 117.69 -28.99 48.12
CA ASP A 281 118.24 -28.66 49.44
C ASP A 281 119.00 -29.86 50.04
N ALA A 282 118.48 -31.08 49.85
CA ALA A 282 119.16 -32.30 50.25
C ALA A 282 120.45 -32.54 49.44
N LEU A 283 120.43 -32.30 48.12
CA LEU A 283 121.61 -32.37 47.26
C LEU A 283 122.65 -31.30 47.65
N ALA A 284 122.21 -30.06 47.92
CA ALA A 284 123.08 -28.99 48.41
C ALA A 284 123.79 -29.41 49.70
N ARG A 285 123.06 -29.97 50.68
CA ARG A 285 123.64 -30.52 51.92
C ARG A 285 124.60 -31.70 51.70
N THR A 286 124.41 -32.51 50.66
CA THR A 286 125.41 -33.53 50.31
C THR A 286 126.65 -32.94 49.66
N LEU A 287 126.50 -31.89 48.84
CA LEU A 287 127.64 -31.18 48.25
C LEU A 287 128.44 -30.39 49.31
N GLU A 288 127.77 -29.76 50.27
CA GLU A 288 128.39 -29.14 51.44
C GLU A 288 129.23 -30.17 52.22
N LYS A 289 128.68 -31.36 52.50
CA LYS A 289 129.43 -32.46 53.14
C LYS A 289 130.65 -32.90 52.35
N TYR A 290 130.53 -33.11 51.04
CA TYR A 290 131.69 -33.44 50.20
C TYR A 290 132.74 -32.32 50.19
N LEU A 291 132.32 -31.06 50.23
CA LEU A 291 133.22 -29.91 50.31
C LEU A 291 133.93 -29.84 51.67
N ASP A 292 133.24 -30.19 52.77
CA ASP A 292 133.84 -30.32 54.10
C ASP A 292 134.75 -31.56 54.24
N GLU A 293 134.43 -32.67 53.55
CA GLU A 293 135.34 -33.82 53.42
C GLU A 293 136.63 -33.45 52.65
N GLU A 294 136.54 -32.62 51.60
CA GLU A 294 137.73 -32.10 50.91
C GLU A 294 138.51 -31.05 51.73
N LYS A 295 137.84 -30.23 52.56
CA LYS A 295 138.51 -29.42 53.59
C LYS A 295 139.26 -30.30 54.60
N ALA A 296 138.65 -31.41 55.03
CA ALA A 296 139.28 -32.35 55.96
C ALA A 296 140.48 -33.07 55.31
N ARG A 297 140.39 -33.46 54.02
CA ARG A 297 141.50 -34.04 53.25
C ARG A 297 142.65 -33.05 53.07
N THR A 298 142.36 -31.80 52.72
CA THR A 298 143.38 -30.76 52.59
C THR A 298 144.02 -30.38 53.93
N ALA A 299 143.25 -30.36 55.03
CA ALA A 299 143.80 -30.21 56.38
C ALA A 299 144.70 -31.39 56.79
N ALA A 300 144.31 -32.63 56.48
CA ALA A 300 145.13 -33.83 56.75
C ALA A 300 146.43 -33.86 55.93
N LEU A 301 146.41 -33.36 54.69
CA LEU A 301 147.62 -33.17 53.88
C LEU A 301 148.52 -32.05 54.43
N GLN A 302 147.94 -31.00 55.03
CA GLN A 302 148.70 -29.95 55.70
C GLN A 302 149.33 -30.43 57.01
N SER A 303 148.66 -31.27 57.81
CA SER A 303 149.26 -31.86 59.02
C SER A 303 150.39 -32.84 58.67
N ALA A 304 150.22 -33.69 57.65
CA ALA A 304 151.27 -34.59 57.17
C ALA A 304 152.52 -33.83 56.66
N LEU A 305 152.35 -32.61 56.12
CA LEU A 305 153.45 -31.71 55.74
C LEU A 305 154.14 -31.04 56.94
N ALA A 306 153.47 -30.92 58.09
CA ALA A 306 154.02 -30.28 59.28
C ALA A 306 154.91 -31.23 60.11
N GLU A 307 154.56 -32.52 60.18
CA GLU A 307 155.29 -33.52 60.98
C GLU A 307 156.67 -33.87 60.39
N ALA A 308 156.85 -33.74 59.08
CA ALA A 308 158.05 -34.14 58.33
C ALA A 308 159.30 -33.25 58.54
N ARG A 309 159.43 -32.52 59.66
CA ARG A 309 160.45 -31.45 59.84
C ARG A 309 161.28 -31.47 61.14
N ARG A 310 161.24 -32.51 61.98
CA ARG A 310 162.17 -32.65 63.14
C ARG A 310 162.70 -34.08 63.33
N GLN A 311 164.04 -34.16 63.48
CA GLN A 311 164.92 -35.33 63.73
C GLN A 311 165.24 -36.28 62.54
N PRO A 312 166.44 -36.94 62.48
CA PRO A 312 166.92 -37.62 61.27
C PRO A 312 167.48 -39.06 61.39
N ALA A 313 167.58 -39.73 60.23
CA ALA A 313 168.50 -40.82 59.82
C ALA A 313 168.18 -42.32 60.06
N ALA A 314 168.15 -43.07 58.94
CA ALA A 314 168.38 -44.53 58.73
C ALA A 314 167.32 -45.56 59.22
N VAL A 315 167.04 -46.70 58.53
CA VAL A 315 167.38 -47.19 57.16
C VAL A 315 166.39 -48.29 56.65
N ALA A 316 166.01 -48.22 55.36
CA ALA A 316 165.59 -49.25 54.36
C ALA A 316 164.56 -50.41 54.58
N ALA A 317 163.95 -50.81 53.43
CA ALA A 317 163.43 -52.14 53.02
C ALA A 317 162.08 -52.68 53.60
N ASP A 318 161.29 -53.52 52.91
CA ASP A 318 161.04 -53.80 51.46
C ASP A 318 159.74 -54.66 51.29
N GLY A 319 159.18 -54.81 50.08
CA GLY A 319 158.06 -55.72 49.73
C GLY A 319 156.66 -55.13 49.94
N ALA A 320 155.75 -54.95 48.96
CA ALA A 320 155.62 -55.34 47.55
C ALA A 320 155.35 -56.84 47.26
N LYS A 321 154.11 -57.19 46.85
CA LYS A 321 153.64 -58.25 45.88
C LYS A 321 152.09 -58.56 46.05
N PRO A 322 151.37 -59.27 45.13
CA PRO A 322 150.71 -58.59 43.99
C PRO A 322 149.35 -59.16 43.42
N GLY A 323 148.30 -58.33 43.27
CA GLY A 323 147.18 -58.55 42.32
C GLY A 323 146.41 -59.89 42.42
N PRO A 324 145.78 -60.41 41.34
CA PRO A 324 145.25 -59.81 40.09
C PRO A 324 143.69 -59.68 40.18
N SER A 325 142.78 -59.59 39.18
CA SER A 325 142.69 -59.58 37.70
C SER A 325 141.62 -58.53 37.30
N ARG A 326 141.54 -57.83 36.14
CA ARG A 326 141.62 -58.15 34.69
C ARG A 326 140.36 -58.84 34.09
N LEU A 327 139.48 -58.08 33.41
CA LEU A 327 139.05 -58.30 32.00
C LEU A 327 137.93 -57.35 31.47
N LYS A 328 138.33 -56.41 30.58
CA LYS A 328 137.76 -55.90 29.30
C LYS A 328 136.22 -55.76 28.98
N PRO A 329 135.84 -54.95 27.94
CA PRO A 329 134.48 -54.44 27.71
C PRO A 329 133.79 -54.96 26.42
N VAL A 330 132.57 -54.48 26.10
CA VAL A 330 132.10 -54.20 24.70
C VAL A 330 130.82 -53.33 24.66
N ARG A 331 130.53 -52.67 23.52
CA ARG A 331 129.33 -51.84 23.25
C ARG A 331 128.18 -52.62 22.57
N ARG A 332 126.93 -52.17 22.80
CA ARG A 332 125.77 -52.10 21.86
C ARG A 332 124.65 -51.32 22.58
N SER A 333 123.66 -50.64 22.01
CA SER A 333 123.40 -49.96 20.72
C SER A 333 121.90 -49.56 20.76
N VAL A 334 121.57 -48.33 20.41
CA VAL A 334 120.22 -47.68 20.38
C VAL A 334 119.33 -48.33 19.28
N PRO A 335 117.98 -48.49 19.43
CA PRO A 335 117.00 -47.42 19.17
C PRO A 335 115.71 -47.41 20.02
N ALA A 336 114.86 -46.40 19.77
CA ALA A 336 113.59 -46.13 20.45
C ALA A 336 112.37 -46.34 19.52
N ALA A 337 111.17 -46.43 20.11
CA ALA A 337 109.89 -46.25 19.42
C ALA A 337 108.81 -45.76 20.40
N ALA A 338 107.78 -45.07 19.88
CA ALA A 338 106.61 -44.62 20.65
C ALA A 338 105.30 -45.27 20.12
N PRO A 339 104.14 -44.59 20.02
CA PRO A 339 102.94 -44.96 20.78
C PRO A 339 101.84 -45.65 19.95
N VAL A 340 100.77 -46.14 20.62
CA VAL A 340 99.37 -46.29 20.17
C VAL A 340 98.59 -46.89 21.37
N ARG A 341 97.44 -46.41 21.89
CA ARG A 341 96.20 -45.73 21.43
C ARG A 341 95.02 -46.72 21.25
N ARG A 342 93.89 -46.40 21.93
CA ARG A 342 92.53 -46.98 21.82
C ARG A 342 92.30 -48.46 22.20
N LYS A 343 91.45 -48.65 23.22
CA LYS A 343 90.15 -49.33 23.01
C LYS A 343 89.02 -48.39 23.44
N THR A 344 88.00 -48.29 22.61
CA THR A 344 86.69 -47.72 22.92
C THR A 344 85.82 -48.79 23.57
N LEU A 345 85.02 -48.47 24.59
CA LEU A 345 83.70 -49.09 24.88
C LEU A 345 83.04 -48.51 26.15
N ARG A 346 82.41 -47.35 26.02
CA ARG A 346 80.97 -47.12 26.28
C ARG A 346 80.60 -45.70 25.86
#